data_AF-A0A0D8ZSS9-F1
#
_entry.id   AF-A0A0D8ZSS9-F1
#
_cell.length_a   1.000
_cell.length_b   1.000
_cell.length_c   1.000
_cell.angle_alpha   90.00
_cell.angle_beta   90.00
_cell.angle_gamma   90.00
#
_symmetry.space_group_name_H-M   'P 1'
#
loop_
_entity.id
_entity.type
_entity.pdbx_description
1 polymer ?
#
loop_
_entity_poly.entity_id
_entity_poly.type
_entity_poly.pdbx_seq_one_letter_code
_entity_poly.pdbx_strand_id
1 'polypeptide(L)'
;MSNTGRDKKLASFNCDEGLWDSFKSRCQQKGSTATATLTRFMQLYLDGSLDDLDIDPLDKRFDERVRASVDEYLATRQDALSSKVTVLSEKVAFLEGQLATYSSGSKAKAAIARKEPEFWFVQQRAKHLGVEISADQRMKIEMWANESYKERYGQIPQKQLYRGTQASVYPAKDVDILDATIMGVVRGG
;
A
#
# COMPACT_ATOMS: atom_id res chain seq x y z
N MET A 1 -61.53 45.74 -11.71
CA MET A 1 -60.28 45.88 -12.48
C MET A 1 -59.14 45.98 -11.49
N SER A 2 -58.22 45.01 -11.48
CA SER A 2 -57.19 44.86 -10.44
C SER A 2 -56.09 45.93 -10.57
N ASN A 3 -55.81 46.62 -9.47
CA ASN A 3 -54.84 47.73 -9.31
C ASN A 3 -53.35 47.29 -9.40
N THR A 4 -53.03 46.27 -10.18
CA THR A 4 -51.67 45.74 -10.35
C THR A 4 -50.84 46.64 -11.29
N GLY A 5 -50.33 47.77 -10.80
CA GLY A 5 -49.39 48.59 -11.58
C GLY A 5 -48.99 49.95 -11.03
N ARG A 6 -49.66 50.49 -10.01
CA ARG A 6 -49.42 51.89 -9.57
C ARG A 6 -48.06 52.17 -8.92
N ASP A 7 -47.42 51.16 -8.31
CA ASP A 7 -46.16 51.35 -7.58
C ASP A 7 -44.95 50.59 -8.17
N LYS A 8 -45.07 50.06 -9.40
CA LYS A 8 -43.99 49.29 -10.03
C LYS A 8 -43.09 50.21 -10.87
N LYS A 9 -41.80 50.25 -10.52
CA LYS A 9 -40.78 50.91 -11.35
C LYS A 9 -40.33 49.96 -12.46
N LEU A 10 -40.34 50.46 -13.70
CA LEU A 10 -39.78 49.74 -14.84
C LEU A 10 -38.27 49.95 -14.87
N ALA A 11 -37.54 48.86 -15.11
CA ALA A 11 -36.10 48.86 -15.29
C ALA A 11 -35.77 48.10 -16.57
N SER A 12 -34.80 48.62 -17.32
CA SER A 12 -34.27 47.99 -18.53
C SER A 12 -32.89 47.43 -18.22
N PHE A 13 -32.65 46.19 -18.67
CA PHE A 13 -31.39 45.49 -18.49
C PHE A 13 -30.88 45.05 -19.86
N ASN A 14 -29.57 45.19 -20.08
CA ASN A 14 -28.92 44.57 -21.22
C ASN A 14 -28.62 43.11 -20.85
N CYS A 15 -29.01 42.19 -21.72
CA CYS A 15 -28.83 40.76 -21.53
C CYS A 15 -28.26 40.16 -22.82
N ASP A 16 -27.41 39.16 -22.68
CA ASP A 16 -26.97 38.33 -23.80
C ASP A 16 -28.18 37.58 -24.40
N GLU A 17 -28.17 37.39 -25.72
CA GLU A 17 -29.30 36.78 -26.44
C GLU A 17 -29.53 35.31 -26.03
N GLY A 18 -28.45 34.53 -25.87
CA GLY A 18 -28.52 33.15 -25.41
C GLY A 18 -28.97 33.02 -23.96
N LEU A 19 -28.52 33.96 -23.11
CA LEU A 19 -28.99 34.04 -21.72
C LEU A 19 -30.48 34.43 -21.66
N TRP A 20 -30.92 35.36 -22.50
CA TRP A 20 -32.32 35.79 -22.58
C TRP A 20 -33.26 34.68 -23.04
N ASP A 21 -32.85 33.88 -24.03
CA ASP A 21 -33.64 32.75 -24.51
C ASP A 21 -33.78 31.63 -23.47
N SER A 22 -32.69 31.33 -22.77
CA SER A 22 -32.70 30.38 -21.65
C SER A 22 -33.60 30.86 -20.52
N PHE A 23 -33.54 32.16 -20.21
CA PHE A 23 -34.37 32.79 -19.18
C PHE A 23 -35.86 32.76 -19.54
N LYS A 24 -36.22 33.08 -20.79
CA LYS A 24 -37.61 33.00 -21.29
C LYS A 24 -38.16 31.58 -21.20
N SER A 25 -37.38 30.60 -21.65
CA SER A 25 -37.75 29.18 -21.60
C SER A 25 -38.07 28.74 -20.16
N ARG A 26 -37.25 29.17 -19.18
CA ARG A 26 -37.47 28.86 -17.77
C ARG A 26 -38.72 29.54 -17.20
N CYS A 27 -39.00 30.77 -17.60
CA CYS A 27 -40.24 31.46 -17.22
C CYS A 27 -41.48 30.70 -17.71
N GLN A 28 -41.45 30.24 -18.96
CA GLN A 28 -42.53 29.44 -19.55
C GLN A 28 -42.70 28.09 -18.83
N GLN A 29 -41.61 27.37 -18.57
CA GLN A 29 -41.64 26.09 -17.87
C GLN A 29 -42.21 26.19 -16.46
N LYS A 30 -41.87 27.25 -15.71
CA LYS A 30 -42.39 27.49 -14.35
C LYS A 30 -43.75 28.20 -14.33
N GLY A 31 -44.34 28.51 -15.50
CA GLY A 31 -45.62 29.24 -15.59
C GLY A 31 -45.58 30.62 -14.92
N SER A 32 -44.44 31.30 -14.97
CA SER A 32 -44.18 32.54 -14.22
C SER A 32 -43.77 33.68 -15.13
N THR A 33 -43.96 34.92 -14.68
CA THR A 33 -43.58 36.11 -15.44
C THR A 33 -42.08 36.39 -15.28
N ALA A 34 -41.47 36.97 -16.32
CA ALA A 34 -40.06 37.39 -16.30
C ALA A 34 -39.69 38.20 -15.06
N THR A 35 -40.55 39.16 -14.67
CA THR A 35 -40.34 39.97 -13.47
C THR A 35 -40.36 39.12 -12.19
N ALA A 36 -41.35 38.23 -12.03
CA ALA A 36 -41.45 37.39 -10.84
C ALA A 36 -40.24 36.43 -10.71
N THR A 37 -39.82 35.85 -11.83
CA THR A 37 -38.64 34.97 -11.90
C THR A 37 -37.37 35.73 -11.54
N LEU A 38 -37.17 36.92 -12.11
CA LEU A 38 -35.99 37.75 -11.85
C LEU A 38 -35.96 38.24 -10.39
N THR A 39 -37.09 38.69 -9.84
CA THR A 39 -37.19 39.11 -8.45
C THR A 39 -36.85 37.96 -7.50
N ARG A 40 -37.33 36.74 -7.78
CA ARG A 40 -36.98 35.55 -6.98
C ARG A 40 -35.48 35.27 -7.03
N PHE A 41 -34.85 35.35 -8.21
CA PHE A 41 -33.39 35.17 -8.32
C PHE A 41 -32.61 36.22 -7.53
N MET A 42 -33.04 37.48 -7.58
CA MET A 42 -32.40 38.55 -6.80
C MET A 42 -32.55 38.30 -5.29
N GLN A 43 -33.71 37.83 -4.82
CA GLN A 43 -33.92 37.47 -3.43
C GLN A 43 -33.01 36.32 -2.99
N LEU A 44 -33.00 35.21 -3.74
CA LEU A 44 -32.13 34.06 -3.46
C LEU A 44 -30.64 34.45 -3.41
N TYR A 45 -30.21 35.33 -4.33
CA TYR A 45 -28.85 35.85 -4.33
C TYR A 45 -28.53 36.69 -3.08
N LEU A 46 -29.44 37.56 -2.66
CA LEU A 46 -29.28 38.38 -1.46
C LEU A 46 -29.34 37.57 -0.16
N ASP A 47 -30.17 36.53 -0.14
CA ASP A 47 -30.37 35.65 1.01
C ASP A 47 -29.25 34.58 1.12
N GLY A 48 -28.33 34.52 0.15
CA GLY A 48 -27.22 33.57 0.12
C GLY A 48 -27.63 32.11 -0.09
N SER A 49 -28.89 31.85 -0.40
CA SER A 49 -29.43 30.51 -0.66
C SER A 49 -29.55 30.29 -2.17
N LEU A 50 -28.52 29.66 -2.74
CA LEU A 50 -28.52 29.25 -4.15
C LEU A 50 -29.07 27.82 -4.33
N ASP A 51 -29.59 27.19 -3.27
CA ASP A 51 -30.03 25.79 -3.25
C ASP A 51 -31.21 25.48 -4.18
N ASP A 52 -31.92 26.52 -4.63
CA ASP A 52 -33.12 26.42 -5.47
C ASP A 52 -32.86 26.80 -6.96
N LEU A 53 -31.59 27.08 -7.29
CA LEU A 53 -31.13 27.13 -8.68
C LEU A 53 -30.99 25.69 -9.15
N ASP A 54 -31.98 25.19 -9.91
CA ASP A 54 -31.93 23.91 -10.64
C ASP A 54 -30.51 23.59 -11.15
N ILE A 55 -29.73 22.86 -10.35
CA ILE A 55 -28.56 22.11 -10.82
C ILE A 55 -29.18 20.97 -11.62
N ASP A 56 -28.84 20.94 -12.90
CA ASP A 56 -29.50 20.17 -13.94
C ASP A 56 -29.85 18.73 -13.49
N PRO A 57 -31.12 18.28 -13.59
CA PRO A 57 -31.50 16.89 -13.31
C PRO A 57 -30.74 15.86 -14.17
N LEU A 58 -30.13 16.29 -15.27
CA LEU A 58 -29.18 15.50 -16.06
C LEU A 58 -27.96 15.05 -15.25
N ASP A 59 -27.50 15.87 -14.29
CA ASP A 59 -26.34 15.60 -13.45
C ASP A 59 -26.65 14.46 -12.47
N LYS A 60 -27.86 14.41 -11.90
CA LYS A 60 -28.29 13.33 -11.00
C LYS A 60 -28.40 11.97 -11.70
N ARG A 61 -28.88 11.92 -12.95
CA ARG A 61 -28.94 10.67 -13.72
C ARG A 61 -27.54 10.21 -14.14
N PHE A 62 -26.65 11.15 -14.43
CA PHE A 62 -25.26 10.84 -14.70
C PHE A 62 -24.57 10.28 -13.45
N ASP A 63 -24.74 10.93 -12.30
CA ASP A 63 -24.23 10.47 -11.01
C ASP A 63 -24.73 9.07 -10.63
N GLU A 64 -26.02 8.78 -10.83
CA GLU A 64 -26.58 7.45 -10.59
C GLU A 64 -25.98 6.40 -11.53
N ARG A 65 -25.76 6.74 -12.80
CA ARG A 65 -25.17 5.82 -13.78
C ARG A 65 -23.69 5.56 -13.51
N VAL A 66 -22.95 6.60 -13.12
CA VAL A 66 -21.55 6.49 -12.70
C VAL A 66 -21.45 5.63 -11.43
N ARG A 67 -22.32 5.89 -10.44
CA ARG A 67 -22.37 5.10 -9.20
C ARG A 67 -22.64 3.63 -9.48
N ALA A 68 -23.65 3.32 -10.28
CA ALA A 68 -23.97 1.94 -10.66
C ALA A 68 -22.79 1.24 -11.38
N SER A 69 -22.11 1.95 -12.29
CA SER A 69 -20.95 1.41 -12.99
C SER A 69 -19.75 1.14 -12.06
N VAL A 70 -19.52 2.02 -11.08
CA VAL A 70 -18.47 1.83 -10.07
C VAL A 70 -18.81 0.65 -9.15
N ASP A 71 -20.06 0.53 -8.72
CA ASP A 71 -20.52 -0.56 -7.86
C ASP A 71 -20.37 -1.93 -8.55
N GLU A 72 -20.74 -2.04 -9.83
CA GLU A 72 -20.56 -3.25 -10.64
C GLU A 72 -19.07 -3.61 -10.79
N TYR A 73 -18.21 -2.62 -11.04
CA TYR A 73 -16.77 -2.83 -11.14
C TYR A 73 -16.15 -3.32 -9.82
N LEU A 74 -16.56 -2.71 -8.70
CA LEU A 74 -16.11 -3.10 -7.37
C LEU A 74 -16.59 -4.50 -7.00
N ALA A 75 -17.84 -4.86 -7.27
CA ALA A 75 -18.37 -6.19 -7.01
C ALA A 75 -17.59 -7.27 -7.78
N THR A 76 -17.38 -7.05 -9.08
CA THR A 76 -16.65 -8.01 -9.94
C THR A 76 -15.21 -8.21 -9.47
N ARG A 77 -14.53 -7.12 -9.07
CA ARG A 77 -13.15 -7.18 -8.55
C ARG A 77 -13.09 -7.81 -7.16
N GLN A 78 -14.07 -7.52 -6.31
CA GLN A 78 -14.17 -8.06 -4.95
C GLN A 78 -14.41 -9.57 -4.98
N ASP A 79 -15.26 -10.07 -5.87
CA ASP A 79 -15.52 -11.51 -6.03
C ASP A 79 -14.28 -12.24 -6.55
N ALA A 80 -13.60 -11.67 -7.56
CA ALA A 80 -12.36 -12.22 -8.09
C ALA A 80 -11.24 -12.25 -7.03
N LEU A 81 -11.15 -11.23 -6.17
CA LEU A 81 -10.18 -11.18 -5.08
C LEU A 81 -10.54 -12.19 -3.99
N SER A 82 -11.81 -12.26 -3.60
CA SER A 82 -12.30 -13.19 -2.57
C SER A 82 -12.06 -14.63 -2.99
N SER A 83 -12.35 -14.97 -4.25
CA SER A 83 -12.04 -16.29 -4.84
C SER A 83 -10.55 -16.62 -4.73
N LYS A 84 -9.66 -15.69 -5.07
CA LYS A 84 -8.20 -15.89 -4.94
C LYS A 84 -7.77 -16.08 -3.48
N VAL A 85 -8.35 -15.32 -2.56
CA VAL A 85 -8.07 -15.44 -1.11
C VAL A 85 -8.51 -16.81 -0.60
N THR A 86 -9.69 -17.31 -1.01
CA THR A 86 -10.16 -18.65 -0.65
C THR A 86 -9.21 -19.73 -1.16
N VAL A 87 -8.83 -19.68 -2.44
CA VAL A 87 -7.90 -20.65 -3.04
C VAL A 87 -6.53 -20.61 -2.35
N LEU A 88 -6.02 -19.41 -2.01
CA LEU A 88 -4.77 -19.28 -1.27
C LEU A 88 -4.90 -19.81 0.15
N SER A 89 -6.02 -19.56 0.83
CA SER A 89 -6.29 -20.05 2.19
C SER A 89 -6.34 -21.58 2.23
N GLU A 90 -6.98 -22.22 1.25
CA GLU A 90 -6.99 -23.68 1.11
C GLU A 90 -5.59 -24.24 0.88
N LYS A 91 -4.78 -23.59 0.02
CA LYS A 91 -3.38 -23.97 -0.20
C LYS A 91 -2.53 -23.82 1.06
N VAL A 92 -2.75 -22.75 1.84
CA VAL A 92 -2.08 -22.55 3.13
C VAL A 92 -2.47 -23.64 4.10
N ALA A 93 -3.77 -23.92 4.27
CA ALA A 93 -4.25 -24.99 5.13
C ALA A 93 -3.70 -26.37 4.73
N PHE A 94 -3.57 -26.63 3.43
CA PHE A 94 -2.94 -27.86 2.91
C PHE A 94 -1.45 -27.95 3.25
N LEU A 95 -0.71 -26.84 3.12
CA LEU A 95 0.72 -26.78 3.49
C LEU A 95 0.92 -26.89 5.00
N GLU A 96 0.07 -26.24 5.79
CA GLU A 96 0.03 -26.37 7.24
C GLU A 96 -0.32 -27.79 7.67
N GLY A 97 -1.26 -28.44 6.98
CA GLY A 97 -1.60 -29.84 7.17
C GLY A 97 -0.39 -30.74 6.93
N GLN A 98 0.30 -30.58 5.79
CA GLN A 98 1.56 -31.30 5.52
C GLN A 98 2.61 -31.03 6.60
N LEU A 99 2.81 -29.77 6.98
CA LEU A 99 3.76 -29.38 8.03
C LEU A 99 3.39 -30.00 9.38
N ALA A 100 2.10 -30.11 9.70
CA ALA A 100 1.61 -30.79 10.89
C ALA A 100 1.85 -32.30 10.82
N THR A 101 1.73 -32.93 9.64
CA THR A 101 2.12 -34.35 9.46
C THR A 101 3.62 -34.54 9.64
N TYR A 102 4.45 -33.65 9.08
CA TYR A 102 5.90 -33.61 9.29
C TYR A 102 6.26 -33.29 10.75
N SER A 103 5.47 -32.48 11.45
CA SER A 103 5.68 -32.06 12.85
C SER A 103 5.14 -33.07 13.87
N SER A 104 4.15 -33.89 13.52
CA SER A 104 3.66 -34.96 14.41
C SER A 104 4.68 -36.12 14.52
N GLY A 105 5.61 -36.22 13.56
CA GLY A 105 6.81 -37.05 13.68
C GLY A 105 7.91 -36.47 14.58
N SER A 106 7.75 -35.26 15.14
CA SER A 106 8.80 -34.56 15.90
C SER A 106 8.37 -34.11 17.30
N LYS A 107 7.67 -34.99 18.04
CA LYS A 107 7.77 -35.00 19.52
C LYS A 107 8.89 -35.91 20.01
N ALA A 108 10.03 -35.81 19.35
CA ALA A 108 11.31 -36.16 19.94
C ALA A 108 12.21 -34.95 19.72
N LYS A 109 12.99 -34.57 20.74
CA LYS A 109 14.25 -33.84 20.55
C LYS A 109 15.14 -34.72 19.66
N ALA A 110 14.86 -34.73 18.36
CA ALA A 110 15.67 -35.39 17.37
C ALA A 110 16.52 -34.30 16.77
N ALA A 111 17.83 -34.44 16.94
CA ALA A 111 18.82 -33.81 16.10
C ALA A 111 18.38 -34.01 14.64
N ILE A 112 17.71 -33.00 14.07
CA ILE A 112 17.65 -32.87 12.63
C ILE A 112 19.13 -32.71 12.28
N ALA A 113 19.68 -33.71 11.61
CA ALA A 113 20.90 -33.58 10.85
C ALA A 113 20.65 -32.47 9.82
N ARG A 114 20.74 -31.22 10.29
CA ARG A 114 20.64 -30.03 9.46
C ARG A 114 21.85 -30.15 8.56
N LYS A 115 21.62 -30.46 7.29
CA LYS A 115 22.65 -30.29 6.26
C LYS A 115 23.29 -28.93 6.52
N GLU A 116 24.60 -28.93 6.75
CA GLU A 116 25.30 -27.70 7.03
C GLU A 116 25.01 -26.71 5.89
N PRO A 117 24.68 -25.45 6.20
CA PRO A 117 24.64 -24.40 5.20
C PRO A 117 25.86 -24.46 4.29
N GLU A 118 25.66 -24.35 2.99
CA GLU A 118 26.75 -24.31 2.00
C GLU A 118 27.69 -23.11 2.24
N PHE A 119 27.15 -22.09 2.89
CA PHE A 119 27.83 -20.84 3.18
C PHE A 119 27.54 -20.38 4.61
N TRP A 120 28.56 -19.80 5.25
CA TRP A 120 28.53 -19.35 6.63
C TRP A 120 28.94 -17.89 6.76
N PHE A 121 28.14 -17.14 7.52
CA PHE A 121 28.55 -15.84 8.06
C PHE A 121 29.12 -16.02 9.48
N VAL A 122 30.04 -15.15 9.89
CA VAL A 122 30.65 -15.16 11.23
C VAL A 122 29.60 -15.23 12.34
N GLN A 123 28.56 -14.39 12.28
CA GLN A 123 27.48 -14.38 13.29
C GLN A 123 26.67 -15.68 13.33
N GLN A 124 26.44 -16.30 12.16
CA GLN A 124 25.73 -17.57 12.10
C GLN A 124 26.60 -18.69 12.68
N ARG A 125 27.90 -18.70 12.35
CA ARG A 125 28.82 -19.73 12.83
C ARG A 125 29.07 -19.61 14.33
N ALA A 126 29.26 -18.41 14.85
CA ALA A 126 29.39 -18.19 16.30
C ALA A 126 28.17 -18.70 17.08
N LYS A 127 26.96 -18.39 16.60
CA LYS A 127 25.72 -18.92 17.17
C LYS A 127 25.64 -20.45 17.07
N HIS A 128 26.12 -21.03 15.98
CA HIS A 128 26.17 -22.49 15.80
C HIS A 128 27.16 -23.16 16.76
N LEU A 129 28.28 -22.50 17.07
CA LEU A 129 29.25 -22.93 18.08
C LEU A 129 28.75 -22.68 19.51
N GLY A 130 27.60 -22.03 19.70
CA GLY A 130 27.05 -21.71 21.02
C GLY A 130 27.78 -20.57 21.72
N VAL A 131 28.45 -19.70 20.96
CA VAL A 131 29.26 -18.59 21.50
C VAL A 131 28.62 -17.25 21.14
N GLU A 132 28.55 -16.35 22.12
CA GLU A 132 28.17 -14.97 21.89
C GLU A 132 29.41 -14.11 21.61
N ILE A 133 29.34 -13.29 20.57
CA ILE A 133 30.42 -12.41 20.14
C ILE A 133 29.96 -10.95 20.17
N SER A 134 30.79 -10.07 20.74
CA SER A 134 30.55 -8.62 20.72
C SER A 134 30.81 -8.01 19.34
N ALA A 135 30.43 -6.75 19.14
CA ALA A 135 30.70 -6.04 17.88
C ALA A 135 32.21 -5.91 17.58
N ASP A 136 33.01 -5.62 18.60
CA ASP A 136 34.47 -5.50 18.47
C ASP A 136 35.12 -6.86 18.18
N GLN A 137 34.68 -7.90 18.88
CA GLN A 137 35.12 -9.28 18.61
C GLN A 137 34.75 -9.70 17.20
N ARG A 138 33.53 -9.37 16.74
CA ARG A 138 33.11 -9.65 15.37
C ARG A 138 34.01 -8.97 14.34
N MET A 139 34.33 -7.70 14.51
CA MET A 139 35.24 -6.97 13.60
C MET A 139 36.61 -7.64 13.55
N LYS A 140 37.15 -8.03 14.72
CA LYS A 140 38.42 -8.76 14.81
C LYS A 140 38.32 -10.12 14.12
N ILE A 141 37.27 -10.89 14.36
CA ILE A 141 37.07 -12.20 13.70
C ILE A 141 36.98 -12.04 12.18
N GLU A 142 36.19 -11.08 11.69
CA GLU A 142 36.06 -10.82 10.25
C GLU A 142 37.41 -10.44 9.61
N MET A 143 38.21 -9.60 10.26
CA MET A 143 39.53 -9.22 9.79
C MET A 143 40.47 -10.44 9.69
N TRP A 144 40.57 -11.23 10.75
CA TRP A 144 41.48 -12.39 10.79
C TRP A 144 41.01 -13.51 9.85
N ALA A 145 39.71 -13.77 9.79
CA ALA A 145 39.15 -14.78 8.89
C ALA A 145 39.32 -14.37 7.41
N ASN A 146 39.19 -13.08 7.08
CA ASN A 146 39.50 -12.58 5.74
C ASN A 146 40.98 -12.77 5.38
N GLU A 147 41.90 -12.50 6.31
CA GLU A 147 43.34 -12.67 6.06
C GLU A 147 43.69 -14.15 5.85
N SER A 148 43.23 -15.05 6.73
CA SER A 148 43.45 -16.48 6.59
C SER A 148 42.82 -17.07 5.32
N TYR A 149 41.66 -16.56 4.90
CA TYR A 149 41.06 -16.97 3.63
C TYR A 149 41.87 -16.48 2.42
N LYS A 150 42.40 -15.26 2.50
CA LYS A 150 43.29 -14.68 1.49
C LYS A 150 44.63 -15.42 1.42
N GLU A 151 45.18 -15.88 2.54
CA GLU A 151 46.38 -16.74 2.55
C GLU A 151 46.11 -18.06 1.82
N ARG A 152 44.93 -18.67 2.01
CA ARG A 152 44.57 -19.95 1.38
C ARG A 152 44.27 -19.84 -0.11
N TYR A 153 43.61 -18.76 -0.55
CA TYR A 153 43.07 -18.65 -1.92
C TYR A 153 43.62 -17.46 -2.73
N GLY A 154 44.47 -16.62 -2.15
CA GLY A 154 45.00 -15.41 -2.78
C GLY A 154 43.99 -14.27 -2.94
N GLN A 155 42.75 -14.44 -2.48
CA GLN A 155 41.65 -13.49 -2.64
C GLN A 155 40.81 -13.39 -1.38
N ILE A 156 40.13 -12.25 -1.21
CA ILE A 156 39.20 -12.06 -0.09
C ILE A 156 37.89 -12.84 -0.31
N PRO A 157 37.19 -13.25 0.77
CA PRO A 157 35.88 -13.88 0.68
C PRO A 157 34.87 -12.98 -0.04
N GLN A 158 33.88 -13.60 -0.69
CA GLN A 158 32.77 -12.86 -1.30
C GLN A 158 31.99 -12.11 -0.22
N LYS A 159 31.40 -10.98 -0.58
CA LYS A 159 30.50 -10.24 0.30
C LYS A 159 29.05 -10.49 -0.09
N GLN A 160 28.21 -10.80 0.88
CA GLN A 160 26.77 -10.94 0.71
C GLN A 160 26.03 -10.09 1.73
N LEU A 161 24.79 -9.74 1.40
CA LEU A 161 23.96 -8.91 2.24
C LEU A 161 23.39 -9.75 3.38
N TYR A 162 23.78 -9.44 4.62
CA TYR A 162 23.37 -10.13 5.83
C TYR A 162 22.76 -9.12 6.81
N ARG A 163 21.46 -9.26 7.09
CA ARG A 163 20.69 -8.37 7.98
C ARG A 163 20.87 -6.87 7.65
N GLY A 164 20.81 -6.53 6.36
CA GLY A 164 20.94 -5.13 5.89
C GLY A 164 22.38 -4.61 5.79
N THR A 165 23.40 -5.38 6.19
CA THR A 165 24.82 -5.00 6.10
C THR A 165 25.58 -5.97 5.20
N GLN A 166 26.56 -5.49 4.43
CA GLN A 166 27.44 -6.39 3.68
C GLN A 166 28.40 -7.11 4.63
N ALA A 167 28.46 -8.44 4.55
CA ALA A 167 29.35 -9.27 5.36
C ALA A 167 30.07 -10.31 4.49
N SER A 168 31.29 -10.67 4.89
CA SER A 168 32.04 -11.76 4.26
C SER A 168 31.33 -13.09 4.46
N VAL A 169 31.27 -13.89 3.39
CA VAL A 169 30.67 -15.23 3.39
C VAL A 169 31.72 -16.29 3.09
N TYR A 170 31.70 -17.37 3.85
CA TYR A 170 32.69 -18.44 3.78
C TYR A 170 32.01 -19.75 3.37
N PRO A 171 32.53 -20.47 2.36
CA PRO A 171 32.02 -21.79 2.00
C PRO A 171 32.14 -22.81 3.14
N ALA A 172 31.28 -23.84 3.15
CA ALA A 172 31.30 -24.92 4.14
C ALA A 172 32.67 -25.62 4.27
N LYS A 173 33.41 -25.73 3.16
CA LYS A 173 34.77 -26.29 3.13
C LYS A 173 35.82 -25.47 3.88
N ASP A 174 35.54 -24.20 4.17
CA ASP A 174 36.45 -23.23 4.79
C ASP A 174 35.95 -22.77 6.16
N VAL A 175 35.07 -23.56 6.77
CA VAL A 175 34.52 -23.31 8.10
C VAL A 175 35.59 -23.45 9.19
N ASP A 176 36.66 -24.21 8.92
CA ASP A 176 37.82 -24.32 9.81
C ASP A 176 38.47 -22.95 10.09
N ILE A 177 38.49 -22.05 9.10
CA ILE A 177 38.98 -20.68 9.25
C ILE A 177 38.10 -19.90 10.24
N LEU A 178 36.77 -20.04 10.10
CA LEU A 178 35.82 -19.39 11.00
C LEU A 178 35.93 -19.94 12.42
N ASP A 179 36.00 -21.26 12.58
CA ASP A 179 36.06 -21.89 13.90
C ASP A 179 37.36 -21.52 14.63
N ALA A 180 38.50 -21.55 13.93
CA ALA A 180 39.79 -21.17 14.49
C ALA A 180 39.80 -19.70 14.94
N THR A 181 39.28 -18.78 14.12
CA THR A 181 39.27 -17.35 14.42
C THR A 181 38.25 -16.98 15.50
N ILE A 182 37.05 -17.55 15.47
CA ILE A 182 36.02 -17.35 16.51
C ILE A 182 36.55 -17.84 17.86
N MET A 183 37.04 -19.08 17.92
CA MET A 183 37.54 -19.65 19.17
C MET A 183 38.80 -18.93 19.68
N GLY A 184 39.68 -18.49 18.76
CA GLY A 184 40.87 -17.73 19.11
C GLY A 184 40.55 -16.35 19.72
N VAL A 185 39.60 -15.61 19.12
CA VAL A 185 39.21 -14.29 19.62
C VAL A 185 38.41 -14.38 20.92
N VAL A 186 37.55 -15.39 21.06
CA VAL A 186 36.73 -15.59 22.26
C VAL A 186 37.57 -16.03 23.46
N ARG A 187 38.61 -16.85 23.24
CA ARG A 187 39.52 -17.29 24.31
C ARG A 187 40.57 -16.24 24.70
N GLY A 188 40.87 -15.30 23.79
CA GLY A 188 41.91 -14.28 23.98
C GLY A 188 41.39 -12.89 24.32
N GLY A 189 40.08 -12.72 24.52
CA GLY A 189 39.44 -11.49 25.01
C GLY A 189 39.03 -11.65 26.46
#